data_AF-A0A2N4YP76-F1
#
_entry.id   AF-A0A2N4YP76-F1
#
_cell.length_a   1.000
_cell.length_b   1.000
_cell.length_c   1.000
_cell.angle_alpha   90.00
_cell.angle_beta   90.00
_cell.angle_gamma   90.00
#
_symmetry.space_group_name_H-M   'P 1'
#
loop_
_entity.id
_entity.type
_entity.pdbx_description
1 polymer ?
#
loop_
_entity_poly.entity_id
_entity_poly.type
_entity_poly.pdbx_seq_one_letter_code
_entity_poly.pdbx_strand_id
1 'polypeptide(L)'
;VHGMLLTGTNLPESQQAQRMASHYSGCWSTAGVHPHDGSSWSPAVAEAIYTLAREPQVVAIGECGLDFNRNFSTPQEQEAAFSAQLALAAELSMPVFLHCRDAHDRFLALLKPWLEKIPGAVLHCFTGSRSEVQECLDLGLFIGITGWVCDERRGLELRELLPAIPAERLLLETDAPYLLPRDLKPRPASRRN
;
A
#
# COMPACT_ATOMS: atom_id res chain seq x y z
N VAL A 1 -19.31 3.16 5.25
CA VAL A 1 -17.97 3.70 4.93
C VAL A 1 -18.03 5.21 5.13
N HIS A 2 -17.19 5.79 5.99
CA HIS A 2 -17.18 7.24 6.29
C HIS A 2 -16.03 8.00 5.63
N GLY A 3 -15.06 7.28 5.07
CA GLY A 3 -13.98 7.84 4.29
C GLY A 3 -13.34 6.79 3.38
N MET A 4 -12.73 7.23 2.29
CA MET A 4 -12.02 6.37 1.33
C MET A 4 -10.65 6.96 1.02
N LEU A 5 -9.63 6.10 0.97
CA LEU A 5 -8.31 6.44 0.47
C LEU A 5 -8.16 5.85 -0.93
N LEU A 6 -8.04 6.72 -1.94
CA LEU A 6 -7.92 6.36 -3.34
C LEU A 6 -6.45 6.14 -3.68
N THR A 7 -6.09 4.91 -4.05
CA THR A 7 -4.70 4.54 -4.32
C THR A 7 -4.23 5.04 -5.68
N GLY A 8 -3.10 5.74 -5.70
CA GLY A 8 -2.32 6.01 -6.92
C GLY A 8 -1.20 4.98 -7.07
N THR A 9 -1.09 4.33 -8.22
CA THR A 9 -0.05 3.30 -8.46
C THR A 9 1.05 3.76 -9.44
N ASN A 10 0.85 4.89 -10.10
CA ASN A 10 1.86 5.59 -10.89
C ASN A 10 1.51 7.08 -10.95
N LEU A 11 2.33 7.91 -11.61
CA LEU A 11 2.08 9.35 -11.68
C LEU A 11 0.72 9.71 -12.33
N PRO A 12 0.35 9.21 -13.54
CA PRO A 12 -0.96 9.47 -14.11
C PRO A 12 -2.14 9.06 -13.23
N GLU A 13 -2.05 7.90 -12.56
CA GLU A 13 -3.10 7.41 -11.66
C GLU A 13 -3.16 8.20 -10.36
N SER A 14 -2.01 8.58 -9.79
CA SER A 14 -1.94 9.44 -8.61
C SER A 14 -2.62 10.80 -8.87
N GLN A 15 -2.39 11.38 -10.05
CA GLN A 15 -3.06 12.62 -10.46
C GLN A 15 -4.57 12.43 -10.62
N GLN A 16 -5.03 11.27 -11.11
CA GLN A 16 -6.46 10.95 -11.21
C GLN A 16 -7.09 10.76 -9.84
N ALA A 17 -6.42 10.02 -8.95
CA ALA A 17 -6.86 9.78 -7.58
C ALA A 17 -7.00 11.10 -6.81
N GLN A 18 -6.02 12.00 -6.90
CA GLN A 18 -6.08 13.33 -6.29
C GLN A 18 -7.24 14.18 -6.82
N ARG A 19 -7.50 14.16 -8.15
CA ARG A 19 -8.64 14.88 -8.73
C ARG A 19 -9.97 14.32 -8.24
N MET A 20 -10.09 13.00 -8.14
CA MET A 20 -11.29 12.36 -7.60
C MET A 20 -11.48 12.69 -6.12
N ALA A 21 -10.41 12.62 -5.33
CA ALA A 21 -10.44 12.97 -3.91
C ALA A 21 -10.82 14.45 -3.67
N SER A 22 -10.45 15.33 -4.59
CA SER A 22 -10.85 16.75 -4.56
C SER A 22 -12.31 16.97 -4.93
N HIS A 23 -12.90 16.07 -5.72
CA HIS A 23 -14.27 16.20 -6.19
C HIS A 23 -15.30 15.61 -5.23
N TYR A 24 -14.97 14.51 -4.55
CA TYR A 24 -15.88 13.78 -3.67
C TYR A 24 -15.55 14.02 -2.19
N SER A 25 -16.56 14.33 -1.38
CA SER A 25 -16.40 14.51 0.06
C SER A 25 -16.04 13.19 0.76
N GLY A 26 -15.14 13.25 1.75
CA GLY A 26 -14.70 12.06 2.49
C GLY A 26 -13.71 11.19 1.72
N CYS A 27 -13.09 11.71 0.67
CA CYS A 27 -12.06 11.03 -0.09
C CYS A 27 -10.71 11.71 0.11
N TRP A 28 -9.67 10.90 0.23
CA TRP A 28 -8.26 11.28 0.16
C TRP A 28 -7.58 10.39 -0.85
N SER A 29 -6.34 10.68 -1.18
CA SER A 29 -5.54 9.86 -2.10
C SER A 29 -4.12 9.65 -1.60
N THR A 30 -3.48 8.64 -2.17
CA THR A 30 -2.02 8.48 -2.10
C THR A 30 -1.39 9.06 -3.38
N ALA A 31 -0.07 9.27 -3.37
CA ALA A 31 0.69 9.53 -4.58
C ALA A 31 2.01 8.75 -4.58
N GLY A 32 2.26 7.96 -5.63
CA GLY A 32 3.43 7.10 -5.69
C GLY A 32 3.56 6.32 -6.99
N VAL A 33 4.54 5.42 -7.00
CA VAL A 33 4.85 4.49 -8.08
C VAL A 33 5.00 3.09 -7.49
N HIS A 34 4.09 2.21 -7.88
CA HIS A 34 4.01 0.81 -7.50
C HIS A 34 5.17 0.03 -8.12
N PRO A 35 5.67 -1.04 -7.47
CA PRO A 35 6.78 -1.85 -7.99
C PRO A 35 6.60 -2.36 -9.42
N HIS A 36 5.36 -2.60 -9.87
CA HIS A 36 5.13 -3.02 -11.26
C HIS A 36 5.58 -1.94 -12.26
N ASP A 37 5.40 -0.67 -11.92
CA ASP A 37 5.78 0.50 -12.72
C ASP A 37 7.12 1.11 -12.26
N GLY A 38 7.93 0.39 -11.47
CA GLY A 38 9.22 0.89 -10.95
C GLY A 38 10.19 1.37 -12.02
N SER A 39 10.18 0.75 -13.20
CA SER A 39 10.95 1.16 -14.38
C SER A 39 10.59 2.55 -14.93
N SER A 40 9.41 3.07 -14.61
CA SER A 40 8.99 4.43 -14.99
C SER A 40 9.57 5.53 -14.08
N TRP A 41 10.19 5.15 -12.95
CA TRP A 41 10.73 6.11 -12.00
C TRP A 41 11.88 6.92 -12.63
N SER A 42 11.78 8.23 -12.52
CA SER A 42 12.78 9.17 -13.03
C SER A 42 12.78 10.45 -12.18
N PRO A 43 13.82 11.30 -12.28
CA PRO A 43 13.84 12.58 -11.56
C PRO A 43 12.61 13.47 -11.86
N ALA A 44 12.10 13.44 -13.08
CA ALA A 44 10.89 14.19 -13.46
C ALA A 44 9.63 13.64 -12.77
N VAL A 45 9.51 12.31 -12.66
CA VAL A 45 8.42 11.66 -11.93
C VAL A 45 8.53 11.95 -10.43
N ALA A 46 9.74 11.92 -9.86
CA ALA A 46 9.97 12.25 -8.46
C ALA A 46 9.51 13.68 -8.13
N GLU A 47 9.89 14.67 -8.95
CA GLU A 47 9.46 16.06 -8.79
C GLU A 47 7.94 16.24 -8.92
N ALA A 48 7.33 15.51 -9.86
CA ALA A 48 5.88 15.55 -10.05
C ALA A 48 5.12 14.95 -8.87
N ILE A 49 5.59 13.83 -8.31
CA ILE A 49 5.04 13.23 -7.09
C ILE A 49 5.25 14.16 -5.89
N TYR A 50 6.43 14.77 -5.75
CA TYR A 50 6.72 15.75 -4.71
C TYR A 50 5.73 16.91 -4.73
N THR A 51 5.49 17.48 -5.91
CA THR A 51 4.53 18.56 -6.10
C THR A 51 3.11 18.11 -5.76
N LEU A 52 2.70 16.95 -6.28
CA LEU A 52 1.36 16.41 -6.07
C LEU A 52 1.08 16.08 -4.61
N ALA A 53 2.07 15.57 -3.87
CA ALA A 53 1.95 15.22 -2.46
C ALA A 53 1.67 16.41 -1.53
N ARG A 54 1.83 17.65 -2.02
CA ARG A 54 1.52 18.87 -1.27
C ARG A 54 0.05 19.30 -1.41
N GLU A 55 -0.72 18.63 -2.27
CA GLU A 55 -2.16 18.86 -2.36
C GLU A 55 -2.87 18.36 -1.09
N PRO A 56 -3.86 19.09 -0.54
CA PRO A 56 -4.49 18.73 0.74
C PRO A 56 -5.14 17.35 0.78
N GLN A 57 -5.53 16.82 -0.37
CA GLN A 57 -6.17 15.50 -0.50
C GLN A 57 -5.17 14.36 -0.54
N VAL A 58 -3.88 14.63 -0.81
CA VAL A 58 -2.84 13.61 -0.85
C VAL A 58 -2.24 13.45 0.55
N VAL A 59 -2.46 12.31 1.18
CA VAL A 59 -2.17 12.12 2.61
C VAL A 59 -1.10 11.06 2.91
N ALA A 60 -0.62 10.36 1.88
CA ALA A 60 0.44 9.36 2.01
C ALA A 60 1.22 9.21 0.69
N ILE A 61 2.48 8.80 0.82
CA ILE A 61 3.31 8.39 -0.31
C ILE A 61 3.08 6.90 -0.58
N GLY A 62 2.81 6.55 -1.82
CA GLY A 62 2.50 5.19 -2.25
C GLY A 62 1.32 5.16 -3.24
N GLU A 63 0.91 4.00 -3.72
CA GLU A 63 1.41 2.68 -3.37
C GLU A 63 2.86 2.47 -3.84
N CYS A 64 3.75 2.05 -2.95
CA CYS A 64 5.16 1.78 -3.27
C CYS A 64 5.67 0.56 -2.49
N GLY A 65 6.79 -0.02 -2.91
CA GLY A 65 7.36 -1.20 -2.25
C GLY A 65 7.94 -2.19 -3.27
N LEU A 66 7.81 -3.48 -3.00
CA LEU A 66 8.43 -4.56 -3.79
C LEU A 66 7.43 -5.67 -4.15
N ASP A 67 7.47 -6.14 -5.40
CA ASP A 67 6.75 -7.33 -5.87
C ASP A 67 7.71 -8.19 -6.71
N PHE A 68 8.36 -9.15 -6.03
CA PHE A 68 9.29 -10.09 -6.66
C PHE A 68 8.61 -11.34 -7.21
N ASN A 69 7.27 -11.40 -7.12
CA ASN A 69 6.49 -12.47 -7.71
C ASN A 69 6.19 -12.18 -9.20
N ARG A 70 5.80 -10.94 -9.53
CA ARG A 70 5.44 -10.54 -10.90
C ARG A 70 6.62 -10.04 -11.72
N ASN A 71 7.55 -9.31 -11.10
CA ASN A 71 8.74 -8.74 -11.74
C ASN A 71 8.47 -8.01 -13.07
N PHE A 72 7.41 -7.20 -13.15
CA PHE A 72 7.15 -6.36 -14.33
C PHE A 72 8.19 -5.24 -14.50
N SER A 73 8.80 -4.81 -13.39
CA SER A 73 10.06 -4.06 -13.38
C SER A 73 11.12 -4.92 -12.68
N THR A 74 12.40 -4.74 -13.04
CA THR A 74 13.51 -5.48 -12.44
C THR A 74 13.64 -5.18 -10.95
N PRO A 75 14.19 -6.09 -10.12
CA PRO A 75 14.43 -5.82 -8.70
C PRO A 75 15.20 -4.52 -8.46
N GLN A 76 16.19 -4.21 -9.29
CA GLN A 76 16.98 -2.99 -9.19
C GLN A 76 16.12 -1.73 -9.41
N GLU A 77 15.23 -1.74 -10.40
CA GLU A 77 14.30 -0.62 -10.66
C GLU A 77 13.29 -0.47 -9.51
N GLN A 78 12.75 -1.57 -9.00
CA GLN A 78 11.82 -1.56 -7.87
C GLN A 78 12.48 -0.99 -6.61
N GLU A 79 13.69 -1.46 -6.26
CA GLU A 79 14.42 -0.99 -5.09
C GLU A 79 14.80 0.49 -5.19
N ALA A 80 15.21 0.95 -6.37
CA ALA A 80 15.55 2.34 -6.62
C ALA A 80 14.32 3.25 -6.46
N ALA A 81 13.19 2.89 -7.07
CA ALA A 81 11.93 3.62 -6.96
C ALA A 81 11.40 3.61 -5.52
N PHE A 82 11.47 2.47 -4.82
CA PHE A 82 11.03 2.35 -3.44
C PHE A 82 11.87 3.22 -2.50
N SER A 83 13.19 3.12 -2.59
CA SER A 83 14.11 3.91 -1.75
C SER A 83 13.94 5.43 -1.95
N ALA A 84 13.71 5.86 -3.19
CA ALA A 84 13.48 7.27 -3.50
C ALA A 84 12.15 7.77 -2.91
N GLN A 85 11.10 6.96 -2.94
CA GLN A 85 9.81 7.30 -2.35
C GLN A 85 9.85 7.34 -0.82
N LEU A 86 10.63 6.48 -0.17
CA LEU A 86 10.90 6.56 1.27
C LEU A 86 11.61 7.87 1.66
N ALA A 87 12.58 8.29 0.85
CA ALA A 87 13.26 9.57 1.05
C ALA A 87 12.29 10.75 0.93
N LEU A 88 11.43 10.72 -0.08
CA LEU A 88 10.42 11.74 -0.31
C LEU A 88 9.37 11.79 0.82
N ALA A 89 8.93 10.64 1.30
CA ALA A 89 8.02 10.55 2.45
C ALA A 89 8.63 11.15 3.73
N ALA A 90 9.91 10.87 3.98
CA ALA A 90 10.63 11.44 5.12
C ALA A 90 10.79 12.96 5.00
N GLU A 91 11.16 13.46 3.82
CA GLU A 91 11.28 14.91 3.57
C GLU A 91 9.95 15.64 3.80
N LEU A 92 8.85 15.07 3.31
CA LEU A 92 7.52 15.65 3.42
C LEU A 92 6.83 15.35 4.77
N SER A 93 7.47 14.57 5.65
CA SER A 93 6.87 14.09 6.90
C SER A 93 5.51 13.41 6.69
N MET A 94 5.42 12.55 5.66
CA MET A 94 4.20 11.84 5.28
C MET A 94 4.31 10.34 5.54
N PRO A 95 3.20 9.66 5.91
CA PRO A 95 3.20 8.22 6.05
C PRO A 95 3.34 7.53 4.68
N VAL A 96 3.71 6.25 4.71
CA VAL A 96 3.87 5.43 3.50
C VAL A 96 2.81 4.34 3.42
N PHE A 97 2.25 4.15 2.22
CA PHE A 97 1.30 3.11 1.85
C PHE A 97 2.04 2.03 1.03
N LEU A 98 2.30 0.89 1.66
CA LEU A 98 3.33 -0.05 1.23
C LEU A 98 2.76 -1.35 0.67
N HIS A 99 3.33 -1.82 -0.43
CA HIS A 99 3.10 -3.14 -1.03
C HIS A 99 4.32 -4.04 -0.85
N CYS A 100 4.09 -5.28 -0.43
CA CYS A 100 5.15 -6.29 -0.38
C CYS A 100 4.60 -7.65 -0.83
N ARG A 101 5.27 -8.27 -1.81
CA ARG A 101 4.98 -9.64 -2.25
C ARG A 101 6.26 -10.37 -2.62
N ASP A 102 6.48 -11.53 -2.00
CA ASP A 102 7.66 -12.40 -2.15
C ASP A 102 9.01 -11.66 -1.99
N ALA A 103 9.03 -10.60 -1.19
CA ALA A 103 10.16 -9.68 -1.08
C ALA A 103 10.44 -9.19 0.37
N HIS A 104 9.86 -9.85 1.39
CA HIS A 104 9.81 -9.36 2.78
C HIS A 104 11.19 -8.96 3.35
N ASP A 105 12.18 -9.84 3.25
CA ASP A 105 13.52 -9.58 3.80
C ASP A 105 14.14 -8.31 3.19
N ARG A 106 14.02 -8.16 1.87
CA ARG A 106 14.59 -7.02 1.15
C ARG A 106 13.80 -5.74 1.41
N PHE A 107 12.47 -5.87 1.45
CA PHE A 107 11.54 -4.79 1.77
C PHE A 107 11.86 -4.20 3.15
N LEU A 108 11.99 -5.04 4.19
CA LEU A 108 12.34 -4.57 5.52
C LEU A 108 13.76 -4.01 5.60
N ALA A 109 14.73 -4.61 4.90
CA ALA A 109 16.09 -4.08 4.85
C ALA A 109 16.14 -2.64 4.30
N LEU A 110 15.31 -2.33 3.30
CA LEU A 110 15.19 -0.99 2.73
C LEU A 110 14.36 -0.04 3.60
N LEU A 111 13.29 -0.53 4.24
CA LEU A 111 12.38 0.30 5.04
C LEU A 111 12.95 0.70 6.41
N LYS A 112 13.64 -0.22 7.11
CA LYS A 112 14.11 -0.04 8.50
C LYS A 112 14.85 1.30 8.75
N PRO A 113 15.78 1.75 7.88
CA PRO A 113 16.50 3.02 8.09
C PRO A 113 15.63 4.30 8.02
N TRP A 114 14.38 4.17 7.57
CA TRP A 114 13.45 5.28 7.37
C TRP A 114 12.34 5.34 8.42
N LEU A 115 12.11 4.28 9.19
CA LEU A 115 10.97 4.19 10.13
C LEU A 115 10.96 5.33 11.17
N GLU A 116 12.14 5.76 11.64
CA GLU A 116 12.24 6.89 12.58
C GLU A 116 12.09 8.27 11.92
N LYS A 117 12.07 8.32 10.58
CA LYS A 117 12.04 9.56 9.78
C LYS A 117 10.69 9.82 9.13
N ILE A 118 9.76 8.87 9.23
CA ILE A 118 8.41 8.96 8.70
C ILE A 118 7.39 8.83 9.84
N PRO A 119 6.23 9.48 9.77
CA PRO A 119 5.24 9.46 10.84
C PRO A 119 4.52 8.11 10.97
N GLY A 120 4.58 7.25 9.96
CA GLY A 120 3.95 5.94 9.98
C GLY A 120 4.08 5.18 8.67
N ALA A 121 3.78 3.88 8.73
CA ALA A 121 3.82 2.98 7.58
C ALA A 121 2.68 1.96 7.71
N VAL A 122 1.95 1.74 6.62
CA VAL A 122 0.99 0.63 6.52
C VAL A 122 1.45 -0.32 5.43
N LEU A 123 1.56 -1.60 5.77
CA LEU A 123 1.66 -2.68 4.78
C LEU A 123 0.24 -3.09 4.39
N HIS A 124 -0.21 -2.61 3.23
CA HIS A 124 -1.56 -2.83 2.74
C HIS A 124 -1.71 -4.24 2.17
N CYS A 125 -2.95 -4.71 2.11
CA CYS A 125 -3.38 -6.00 1.56
C CYS A 125 -2.47 -7.16 2.03
N PHE A 126 -2.22 -7.22 3.35
CA PHE A 126 -1.29 -8.19 3.91
C PHE A 126 -1.80 -9.62 3.71
N THR A 127 -0.98 -10.43 3.04
CA THR A 127 -1.23 -11.88 2.84
C THR A 127 0.00 -12.71 3.19
N GLY A 128 0.90 -12.18 4.03
CA GLY A 128 2.10 -12.88 4.47
C GLY A 128 1.85 -13.87 5.61
N SER A 129 2.95 -14.44 6.09
CA SER A 129 3.02 -15.45 7.15
C SER A 129 3.00 -14.85 8.56
N ARG A 130 2.92 -15.74 9.57
CA ARG A 130 2.98 -15.37 11.00
C ARG A 130 4.28 -14.65 11.39
N SER A 131 5.42 -15.08 10.85
CA SER A 131 6.71 -14.45 11.14
C SER A 131 6.77 -13.04 10.55
N GLU A 132 6.32 -12.89 9.30
CA GLU A 132 6.35 -11.60 8.60
C GLU A 132 5.45 -10.57 9.28
N VAL A 133 4.24 -10.94 9.71
CA VAL A 133 3.37 -10.00 10.44
C VAL A 133 3.97 -9.61 11.80
N GLN A 134 4.58 -10.55 12.52
CA GLN A 134 5.22 -10.25 13.80
C GLN A 134 6.38 -9.28 13.64
N GLU A 135 7.24 -9.48 12.64
CA GLU A 135 8.33 -8.56 12.34
C GLU A 135 7.83 -7.16 11.97
N CYS A 136 6.76 -7.06 11.18
CA CYS A 136 6.14 -5.78 10.85
C CYS A 136 5.57 -5.09 12.10
N LEU A 137 4.92 -5.84 13.00
CA LEU A 137 4.37 -5.32 14.24
C LEU A 137 5.46 -4.86 15.22
N ASP A 138 6.56 -5.61 15.34
CA ASP A 138 7.72 -5.26 16.16
C ASP A 138 8.39 -3.96 15.69
N LEU A 139 8.30 -3.69 14.38
CA LEU A 139 8.76 -2.45 13.74
C LEU A 139 7.71 -1.33 13.77
N GLY A 140 6.53 -1.57 14.35
CA GLY A 140 5.48 -0.57 14.54
C GLY A 140 4.67 -0.24 13.28
N LEU A 141 4.67 -1.12 12.26
CA LEU A 141 3.84 -0.96 11.07
C LEU A 141 2.36 -1.22 11.40
N PHE A 142 1.48 -0.59 10.62
CA PHE A 142 0.07 -0.95 10.52
C PHE A 142 -0.11 -2.06 9.48
N ILE A 143 -1.10 -2.93 9.70
CA ILE A 143 -1.41 -4.08 8.85
C ILE A 143 -2.79 -3.86 8.22
N GLY A 144 -2.82 -3.78 6.89
CA GLY A 144 -4.05 -3.68 6.11
C GLY A 144 -4.62 -5.05 5.78
N ILE A 145 -5.92 -5.25 6.06
CA ILE A 145 -6.64 -6.50 5.80
C ILE A 145 -7.80 -6.25 4.85
N THR A 146 -7.88 -7.08 3.80
CA THR A 146 -8.91 -7.03 2.76
C THR A 146 -9.88 -8.20 2.83
N GLY A 147 -10.82 -8.25 1.88
CA GLY A 147 -11.70 -9.40 1.64
C GLY A 147 -10.98 -10.71 1.31
N TRP A 148 -9.64 -10.71 1.16
CA TRP A 148 -8.85 -11.93 1.02
C TRP A 148 -9.11 -12.93 2.16
N VAL A 149 -9.31 -12.43 3.39
CA VAL A 149 -9.57 -13.27 4.58
C VAL A 149 -10.89 -14.04 4.50
N CYS A 150 -11.82 -13.60 3.64
CA CYS A 150 -13.08 -14.28 3.38
C CYS A 150 -12.96 -15.39 2.32
N ASP A 151 -11.79 -15.58 1.70
CA ASP A 151 -11.58 -16.62 0.69
C ASP A 151 -11.28 -17.97 1.36
N GLU A 152 -12.24 -18.90 1.33
CA GLU A 152 -12.12 -20.22 1.96
C GLU A 152 -10.99 -21.09 1.37
N ARG A 153 -10.41 -20.70 0.23
CA ARG A 153 -9.37 -21.45 -0.47
C ARG A 153 -7.97 -20.92 -0.21
N ARG A 154 -7.84 -19.65 0.17
CA ARG A 154 -6.55 -18.92 0.21
C ARG A 154 -6.38 -18.01 1.43
N GLY A 155 -7.47 -17.64 2.10
CA GLY A 155 -7.47 -16.70 3.23
C GLY A 155 -7.47 -17.36 4.60
N LEU A 156 -7.51 -18.70 4.68
CA LEU A 156 -7.61 -19.43 5.95
C LEU A 156 -6.41 -19.15 6.87
N GLU A 157 -5.19 -19.19 6.33
CA GLU A 157 -3.99 -18.90 7.11
C GLU A 157 -4.02 -17.46 7.65
N LEU A 158 -4.31 -16.47 6.79
CA LEU A 158 -4.47 -15.07 7.22
C LEU A 158 -5.55 -14.92 8.29
N ARG A 159 -6.67 -15.65 8.17
CA ARG A 159 -7.77 -15.61 9.13
C ARG A 159 -7.35 -16.10 10.52
N GLU A 160 -6.49 -17.12 10.58
CA GLU A 160 -5.93 -17.63 11.84
C GLU A 160 -4.90 -16.67 12.47
N LEU A 161 -4.32 -15.77 11.68
CA LEU A 161 -3.39 -14.74 12.15
C LEU A 161 -4.06 -13.50 12.72
N LEU A 162 -5.32 -13.20 12.33
CA LEU A 162 -6.03 -12.00 12.78
C LEU A 162 -5.98 -11.75 14.30
N PRO A 163 -6.17 -12.76 15.19
CA PRO A 163 -6.11 -12.53 16.63
C PRO A 163 -4.73 -12.07 17.15
N ALA A 164 -3.67 -12.24 16.36
CA ALA A 164 -2.32 -11.80 16.72
C ALA A 164 -2.06 -10.33 16.34
N ILE A 165 -2.92 -9.70 15.53
CA ILE A 165 -2.77 -8.30 15.13
C ILE A 165 -3.46 -7.41 16.18
N PRO A 166 -2.72 -6.53 16.89
CA PRO A 166 -3.31 -5.59 17.84
C PRO A 166 -4.34 -4.68 17.16
N ALA A 167 -5.44 -4.39 17.84
CA ALA A 167 -6.54 -3.60 17.27
C ALA A 167 -6.08 -2.20 16.84
N GLU A 168 -5.14 -1.61 17.57
CA GLU A 168 -4.53 -0.30 17.29
C GLU A 168 -3.54 -0.31 16.11
N ARG A 169 -3.22 -1.48 15.54
CA ARG A 169 -2.37 -1.65 14.36
C ARG A 169 -3.11 -2.21 13.16
N LEU A 170 -4.40 -2.51 13.29
CA LEU A 170 -5.23 -3.09 12.23
C LEU A 170 -5.92 -1.98 11.41
N LEU A 171 -5.83 -2.07 10.09
CA LEU A 171 -6.60 -1.26 9.15
C LEU A 171 -7.44 -2.16 8.24
N LEU A 172 -8.63 -1.68 7.87
CA LEU A 172 -9.56 -2.38 7.00
C LEU A 172 -9.64 -1.69 5.64
N GLU A 173 -9.67 -2.49 4.59
CA GLU A 173 -9.70 -2.04 3.21
C GLU A 173 -10.46 -3.04 2.34
N THR A 174 -10.91 -2.59 1.17
CA THR A 174 -11.64 -3.46 0.23
C THR A 174 -10.77 -3.91 -0.93
N ASP A 175 -9.71 -3.15 -1.25
CA ASP A 175 -8.89 -3.29 -2.46
C ASP A 175 -9.74 -3.30 -3.74
N ALA A 176 -10.72 -2.39 -3.81
CA ALA A 176 -11.65 -2.34 -4.94
C ALA A 176 -10.97 -1.88 -6.24
N PRO A 177 -11.25 -2.48 -7.41
CA PRO A 177 -12.36 -3.40 -7.73
C PRO A 177 -12.06 -4.90 -7.48
N TYR A 178 -10.99 -5.24 -6.78
CA TYR A 178 -10.51 -6.60 -6.56
C TYR A 178 -11.09 -7.23 -5.27
N LEU A 179 -10.67 -8.46 -4.98
CA LEU A 179 -10.89 -9.13 -3.68
C LEU A 179 -12.33 -9.13 -3.14
N LEU A 180 -13.32 -9.28 -4.02
CA LEU A 180 -14.72 -9.49 -3.64
C LEU A 180 -14.82 -10.62 -2.58
N PRO A 181 -15.34 -10.33 -1.37
CA PRO A 181 -15.49 -11.34 -0.33
C PRO A 181 -16.32 -12.54 -0.81
N ARG A 182 -15.76 -13.75 -0.73
CA ARG A 182 -16.38 -14.96 -1.32
C ARG A 182 -17.61 -15.46 -0.56
N ASP A 183 -17.72 -15.07 0.70
CA ASP A 183 -18.84 -15.36 1.59
C ASP A 183 -19.97 -14.32 1.51
N LEU A 184 -19.82 -13.28 0.67
CA LEU A 184 -20.85 -12.26 0.46
C LEU A 184 -22.14 -12.88 -0.12
N LYS A 185 -23.28 -12.52 0.49
CA LYS A 185 -24.61 -12.98 0.09
C LYS A 185 -25.60 -11.79 0.02
N PRO A 186 -26.35 -11.62 -1.09
CA PRO A 186 -26.27 -12.38 -2.34
C PRO A 186 -24.95 -12.10 -3.09
N ARG A 187 -24.52 -13.02 -3.94
CA ARG A 187 -23.33 -12.79 -4.78
C ARG A 187 -23.65 -11.74 -5.86
N PRO A 188 -22.83 -10.70 -6.04
CA PRO A 188 -23.03 -9.73 -7.11
C PRO A 188 -22.84 -10.38 -8.49
N ALA A 189 -23.46 -9.78 -9.51
CA ALA A 189 -23.39 -10.26 -10.88
C ALA A 189 -21.98 -10.10 -11.48
N SER A 190 -21.26 -9.05 -11.11
CA SER A 190 -19.84 -8.86 -11.41
C SER A 190 -18.96 -9.48 -10.31
N ARG A 191 -17.77 -9.97 -10.67
CA ARG A 191 -16.73 -10.37 -9.69
C ARG A 191 -15.91 -9.18 -9.18
N ARG A 192 -16.46 -7.97 -9.27
CA ARG A 192 -15.87 -6.73 -8.76
C ARG A 192 -16.62 -6.35 -7.49
N ASN A 193 -15.91 -5.90 -6.47
CA ASN A 193 -16.54 -5.30 -5.30
C ASN A 193 -17.02 -3.87 -5.60
#